data_AF-A0A358NF98-F1
#
_entry.id   AF-A0A358NF98-F1
#
_cell.length_a   1.000
_cell.length_b   1.000
_cell.length_c   1.000
_cell.angle_alpha   90.00
_cell.angle_beta   90.00
_cell.angle_gamma   90.00
#
_symmetry.space_group_name_H-M   'P 1'
#
loop_
_entity.id
_entity.type
_entity.pdbx_description
1 polymer ?
#
loop_
_entity_poly.entity_id
_entity_poly.type
_entity_poly.pdbx_seq_one_letter_code
_entity_poly.pdbx_strand_id
1 'polypeptide(L)'
;IVNAIPNDVTRENANMNADTPAGMMMKFASESVKPFVDDCLLSEQSKNFVENNYIHVHDKDYYPTKSLTCLQHPLDYILQNGFRAGHGSSRPAKRIETASIIGCISMEQIQNEMHGG
;
A
#
# COMPACT_ATOMS: atom_id res chain seq x y z
N ILE A 1 -6.25 14.63 22.87
CA ILE A 1 -6.18 13.46 21.96
C ILE A 1 -7.41 13.53 21.09
N VAL A 2 -7.26 13.56 19.76
CA VAL A 2 -8.40 13.51 18.84
C VAL A 2 -8.94 12.09 18.88
N ASN A 3 -10.18 11.91 19.32
CA ASN A 3 -10.83 10.61 19.28
C ASN A 3 -11.29 10.37 17.84
N ALA A 4 -10.69 9.39 17.16
CA ALA A 4 -11.24 8.88 15.91
C ALA A 4 -12.56 8.18 16.24
N ILE A 5 -13.67 8.72 15.75
CA ILE A 5 -14.99 8.11 15.91
C ILE A 5 -15.16 7.11 14.75
N PRO A 6 -15.42 5.82 15.03
CA PRO A 6 -15.67 4.84 13.98
C PRO A 6 -16.84 5.29 13.10
N ASN A 7 -16.61 5.31 11.79
CA ASN A 7 -17.60 5.62 10.77
C ASN A 7 -17.30 4.81 9.48
N ASP A 8 -18.18 4.91 8.49
CA ASP A 8 -18.01 4.18 7.23
C ASP A 8 -16.69 4.54 6.52
N VAL A 9 -16.31 5.81 6.60
CA VAL A 9 -15.04 6.30 6.05
C VAL A 9 -13.86 5.56 6.70
N THR A 10 -13.82 5.40 8.04
CA THR A 10 -12.72 4.69 8.73
C THR A 10 -12.59 3.20 8.40
N ARG A 11 -13.56 2.59 7.70
CA ARG A 11 -13.61 1.13 7.41
C ARG A 11 -13.68 0.77 5.92
N GLU A 12 -13.52 1.74 5.02
CA GLU A 12 -13.65 1.55 3.58
C GLU A 12 -12.53 0.68 2.97
N ASN A 13 -11.31 0.77 3.50
CA ASN A 13 -10.16 0.01 2.99
C ASN A 13 -9.84 -1.15 3.94
N ALA A 14 -9.99 -2.38 3.45
CA ALA A 14 -9.76 -3.60 4.23
C ALA A 14 -8.30 -3.79 4.67
N ASN A 15 -7.36 -3.13 3.99
CA ASN A 15 -5.92 -3.16 4.30
C ASN A 15 -5.54 -2.12 5.37
N MET A 16 -6.50 -1.30 5.83
CA MET A 16 -6.25 -0.18 6.75
C MET A 16 -6.94 -0.39 8.10
N ASN A 17 -6.19 -0.19 9.19
CA ASN A 17 -6.74 -0.19 10.55
C ASN A 17 -6.64 1.21 11.19
N ALA A 18 -7.70 2.01 11.02
CA ALA A 18 -7.80 3.37 11.54
C ALA A 18 -7.80 3.47 13.08
N ASP A 19 -7.81 2.36 13.82
CA ASP A 19 -7.75 2.36 15.29
C ASP A 19 -6.31 2.51 15.81
N THR A 20 -5.30 2.43 14.93
CA THR A 20 -3.88 2.61 15.28
C THR A 20 -3.37 3.98 14.84
N PRO A 21 -2.38 4.59 15.53
CA PRO A 21 -1.82 5.87 15.08
C PRO A 21 -1.30 5.85 13.64
N ALA A 22 -0.68 4.75 13.20
CA ALA A 22 -0.24 4.58 11.83
C ALA A 22 -1.42 4.55 10.84
N GLY A 23 -2.47 3.79 11.15
CA GLY A 23 -3.66 3.75 10.31
C GLY A 23 -4.47 5.04 10.32
N MET A 24 -4.48 5.81 11.41
CA MET A 24 -5.05 7.17 11.42
C MET A 24 -4.29 8.09 10.46
N MET A 25 -2.95 8.08 10.50
CA MET A 25 -2.12 8.86 9.58
C MET A 25 -2.35 8.46 8.12
N MET A 26 -2.37 7.16 7.84
CA MET A 26 -2.68 6.67 6.50
C MET A 26 -4.10 7.08 6.07
N LYS A 27 -5.07 7.09 6.99
CA LYS A 27 -6.44 7.50 6.66
C LYS A 27 -6.54 8.98 6.33
N PHE A 28 -5.83 9.84 7.07
CA PHE A 28 -5.72 11.25 6.72
C PHE A 28 -5.14 11.45 5.32
N ALA A 29 -4.08 10.71 4.98
CA ALA A 29 -3.50 10.75 3.63
C ALA A 29 -4.51 10.26 2.58
N SER A 30 -5.15 9.11 2.81
CA SER A 30 -6.12 8.50 1.89
C SER A 30 -7.28 9.44 1.57
N GLU A 31 -7.91 10.04 2.58
CA GLU A 31 -9.05 10.94 2.38
C GLU A 31 -8.65 12.27 1.72
N SER A 32 -7.45 12.77 2.01
CA SER A 32 -6.95 14.01 1.41
C SER A 32 -6.57 13.85 -0.07
N VAL A 33 -6.16 12.64 -0.46
CA VAL A 33 -5.69 12.36 -1.82
C VAL A 33 -6.83 12.13 -2.81
N LYS A 34 -7.95 11.53 -2.40
CA LYS A 34 -9.07 11.21 -3.31
C LYS A 34 -9.57 12.42 -4.11
N PRO A 35 -9.85 13.61 -3.50
CA PRO A 35 -10.23 14.79 -4.25
C PRO A 35 -9.11 15.31 -5.16
N PHE A 36 -7.85 15.25 -4.70
CA PHE A 36 -6.71 15.65 -5.51
C PHE A 36 -6.58 14.81 -6.79
N VAL A 37 -6.87 13.52 -6.73
CA VAL A 37 -6.90 12.65 -7.92
C VAL A 37 -8.00 13.10 -8.89
N ASP A 38 -9.20 13.33 -8.39
CA ASP A 38 -10.36 13.72 -9.21
C ASP A 38 -10.15 15.10 -9.88
N ASP A 39 -9.53 16.03 -9.17
CA ASP A 39 -9.37 17.42 -9.63
C ASP A 39 -8.10 17.65 -10.44
N CYS A 40 -7.03 16.90 -10.20
CA CYS A 40 -5.72 17.18 -10.77
C CYS A 40 -5.15 16.07 -11.65
N LEU A 41 -5.59 14.81 -11.52
CA LEU A 41 -4.95 13.67 -12.18
C LEU A 41 -5.87 12.92 -13.17
N LEU A 42 -7.18 12.93 -12.96
CA LEU A 42 -8.12 12.33 -13.90
C LEU A 42 -8.34 13.24 -15.12
N SER A 43 -8.53 12.62 -16.29
CA SER A 43 -9.06 13.34 -17.44
C SER A 43 -10.52 13.74 -17.18
N GLU A 44 -10.99 14.79 -17.84
CA GLU A 44 -12.38 15.26 -17.73
C GLU A 44 -13.39 14.13 -18.06
N GLN A 45 -13.07 13.31 -19.06
CA GLN A 45 -13.88 12.14 -19.42
C GLN A 45 -13.91 11.09 -18.30
N SER A 46 -12.75 10.72 -17.75
CA SER A 46 -12.66 9.75 -16.67
C SER A 46 -13.38 10.24 -15.42
N LYS A 47 -13.25 11.52 -15.07
CA LYS A 47 -13.95 12.15 -13.96
C LYS A 47 -15.47 12.05 -14.14
N ASN A 48 -15.97 12.42 -15.32
CA ASN A 48 -17.41 12.30 -15.63
C ASN A 48 -17.90 10.85 -15.49
N PHE A 49 -17.12 9.87 -15.92
CA PHE A 49 -17.51 8.45 -15.78
C PHE A 49 -17.50 7.97 -14.33
N VAL A 50 -16.58 8.43 -13.49
CA VAL A 50 -16.57 8.15 -12.05
C VAL A 50 -17.79 8.78 -11.36
N GLU A 51 -18.07 10.07 -11.62
CA GLU A 51 -19.19 10.80 -11.03
C GLU A 51 -20.56 10.18 -11.37
N ASN A 52 -20.68 9.60 -12.57
CA ASN A 52 -21.90 8.94 -13.03
C ASN A 52 -21.90 7.42 -12.75
N ASN A 53 -20.96 6.90 -11.96
CA ASN A 53 -20.83 5.49 -11.60
C ASN A 53 -20.71 4.51 -12.79
N TYR A 54 -20.16 4.96 -13.92
CA TYR A 54 -19.85 4.07 -15.05
C TYR A 54 -18.56 3.29 -14.83
N ILE A 55 -17.61 3.88 -14.09
CA ILE A 55 -16.34 3.25 -13.74
C ILE A 55 -16.03 3.49 -12.26
N HIS A 56 -15.27 2.56 -11.67
CA HIS A 56 -14.73 2.69 -10.33
C HIS A 56 -13.20 2.61 -10.40
N VAL A 57 -12.51 3.63 -9.89
CA VAL A 57 -11.05 3.64 -9.80
C VAL A 57 -10.67 2.93 -8.50
N HIS A 58 -10.17 1.70 -8.62
CA HIS A 58 -9.66 0.92 -7.49
C HIS A 58 -8.47 1.62 -6.84
N ASP A 59 -8.42 1.60 -5.50
CA ASP A 59 -7.32 2.14 -4.70
C ASP A 59 -6.91 3.57 -5.13
N LYS A 60 -7.92 4.41 -5.44
CA LYS A 60 -7.76 5.76 -5.98
C LYS A 60 -6.84 6.62 -5.11
N ASP A 61 -6.86 6.42 -3.81
CA ASP A 61 -5.99 7.08 -2.83
C ASP A 61 -4.49 6.77 -3.01
N TYR A 62 -4.15 5.66 -3.66
CA TYR A 62 -2.78 5.31 -4.01
C TYR A 62 -2.38 5.73 -5.44
N TYR A 63 -3.32 6.18 -6.27
CA TYR A 63 -3.05 6.55 -7.66
C TYR A 63 -1.87 7.54 -7.85
N PRO A 64 -1.71 8.61 -7.03
CA PRO A 64 -0.59 9.52 -7.19
C PRO A 64 0.77 8.93 -6.79
N THR A 65 0.78 7.89 -5.93
CA THR A 65 2.03 7.32 -5.41
C THR A 65 2.72 6.45 -6.44
N LYS A 66 2.00 6.02 -7.48
CA LYS A 66 2.47 5.05 -8.49
C LYS A 66 2.94 3.72 -7.88
N SER A 67 2.37 3.38 -6.72
CA SER A 67 2.56 2.07 -6.09
C SER A 67 1.99 0.95 -6.96
N LEU A 68 2.50 -0.26 -6.76
CA LEU A 68 1.99 -1.45 -7.44
C LEU A 68 0.72 -1.95 -6.75
N THR A 69 -0.19 -2.56 -7.50
CA THR A 69 -1.34 -3.24 -6.90
C THR A 69 -0.89 -4.56 -6.28
N CYS A 70 -0.36 -5.47 -7.11
CA CYS A 70 0.08 -6.78 -6.67
C CYS A 70 1.22 -7.28 -7.56
N LEU A 71 1.94 -8.29 -7.07
CA LEU A 71 2.95 -9.02 -7.84
C LEU A 71 3.21 -10.40 -7.24
N GLN A 72 3.78 -11.29 -8.06
CA GLN A 72 4.37 -12.52 -7.54
C GLN A 72 5.77 -12.21 -7.01
N HIS A 73 5.93 -12.24 -5.70
CA HIS A 73 7.19 -11.84 -5.06
C HIS A 73 8.29 -12.87 -5.32
N PRO A 74 9.46 -12.50 -5.88
CA PRO A 74 10.53 -13.42 -6.25
C PRO A 74 11.35 -13.85 -5.03
N LEU A 75 10.68 -14.51 -4.08
CA LEU A 75 11.27 -14.90 -2.79
C LEU A 75 12.42 -15.88 -2.96
N ASP A 76 12.35 -16.77 -3.97
CA ASP A 76 13.42 -17.70 -4.32
C ASP A 76 14.72 -16.97 -4.67
N TYR A 77 14.65 -15.94 -5.51
CA TYR A 77 15.80 -15.11 -5.88
C TYR A 77 16.40 -14.43 -4.64
N ILE A 78 15.55 -13.88 -3.78
CA ILE A 78 15.97 -13.16 -2.56
C ILE A 78 16.63 -14.11 -1.56
N LEU A 79 16.10 -15.32 -1.39
CA LEU A 79 16.69 -16.33 -0.50
C LEU A 79 18.05 -16.82 -1.03
N GLN A 80 18.20 -16.98 -2.34
CA GLN A 80 19.42 -17.47 -2.98
C GLN A 80 20.54 -16.42 -3.06
N ASN A 81 20.17 -15.14 -3.26
CA ASN A 81 21.14 -14.08 -3.54
C ASN A 81 21.29 -13.08 -2.38
N GLY A 82 20.40 -13.13 -1.39
CA GLY A 82 20.24 -12.04 -0.45
C GLY A 82 19.61 -10.82 -1.11
N PHE A 83 19.51 -9.71 -0.37
CA PHE A 83 18.96 -8.45 -0.88
C PHE A 83 19.39 -7.26 -0.03
N ARG A 84 19.13 -6.04 -0.52
CA ARG A 84 19.35 -4.80 0.22
C ARG A 84 18.00 -4.18 0.56
N ALA A 85 17.81 -3.83 1.83
CA ALA A 85 16.62 -3.16 2.35
C ALA A 85 17.04 -1.85 3.03
N GLY A 86 16.75 -0.72 2.41
CA GLY A 86 17.21 0.60 2.85
C GLY A 86 18.73 0.66 3.06
N HIS A 87 19.14 0.88 4.31
CA HIS A 87 20.54 0.97 4.73
C HIS A 87 21.16 -0.40 5.11
N GLY A 88 20.33 -1.45 5.21
CA GLY A 88 20.75 -2.81 5.55
C GLY A 88 20.91 -3.70 4.33
N SER A 89 21.74 -4.74 4.44
CA SER A 89 21.80 -5.81 3.45
C SER A 89 21.76 -7.17 4.14
N SER A 90 21.07 -8.11 3.51
CA SER A 90 21.04 -9.50 3.90
C SER A 90 21.84 -10.33 2.90
N ARG A 91 22.58 -11.29 3.44
CA ARG A 91 23.28 -12.32 2.65
C ARG A 91 22.30 -13.46 2.32
N PRO A 92 22.63 -14.33 1.36
CA PRO A 92 21.85 -15.54 1.09
C PRO A 92 21.52 -16.34 2.35
N ALA A 93 20.31 -16.91 2.38
CA ALA A 93 19.87 -17.74 3.49
C ALA A 93 20.69 -19.05 3.56
N LYS A 94 21.11 -19.45 4.77
CA LYS A 94 21.86 -20.71 5.00
C LYS A 94 21.14 -21.72 5.87
N ARG A 95 20.09 -21.30 6.56
CA ARG A 95 19.26 -22.11 7.46
C ARG A 95 17.82 -21.62 7.39
N ILE A 96 16.88 -22.48 7.78
CA ILE A 96 15.45 -22.17 7.71
C ILE A 96 15.08 -20.94 8.53
N GLU A 97 15.69 -20.73 9.70
CA GLU A 97 15.41 -19.56 10.55
C GLU A 97 15.83 -18.26 9.86
N THR A 98 16.98 -18.26 9.19
CA THR A 98 17.45 -17.10 8.43
C THR A 98 16.60 -16.88 7.18
N ALA A 99 16.15 -17.95 6.53
CA ALA A 99 15.22 -17.86 5.40
C ALA A 99 13.90 -17.22 5.82
N SER A 100 13.33 -17.62 6.96
CA SER A 100 12.10 -17.03 7.51
C SER A 100 12.26 -15.54 7.80
N ILE A 101 13.37 -15.14 8.42
CA ILE A 101 13.64 -13.72 8.72
C ILE A 101 13.80 -12.91 7.43
N ILE A 102 14.54 -13.43 6.44
CA ILE A 102 14.71 -12.79 5.13
C ILE A 102 13.36 -12.64 4.43
N GLY A 103 12.53 -13.69 4.47
CA GLY A 103 11.17 -13.64 3.94
C GLY A 103 10.33 -12.55 4.60
N CYS A 104 10.30 -12.48 5.94
CA CYS A 104 9.57 -11.44 6.67
C CYS A 104 10.02 -10.03 6.28
N ILE A 105 11.32 -9.74 6.35
CA ILE A 105 11.84 -8.40 6.00
C ILE A 105 11.51 -8.08 4.55
N SER A 106 11.66 -9.05 3.64
CA SER A 106 11.40 -8.83 2.24
C SER A 106 9.91 -8.54 1.95
N MET A 107 9.00 -9.22 2.64
CA MET A 107 7.56 -9.00 2.50
C MET A 107 7.14 -7.66 3.12
N GLU A 108 7.69 -7.28 4.27
CA GLU A 108 7.45 -5.97 4.88
C GLU A 108 7.95 -4.82 3.98
N GLN A 109 9.08 -5.01 3.28
CA GLN A 109 9.57 -4.02 2.33
C GLN A 109 8.61 -3.84 1.16
N ILE A 110 8.16 -4.95 0.55
CA ILE A 110 7.30 -4.82 -0.62
C ILE A 110 5.92 -4.24 -0.27
N GLN A 111 5.39 -4.51 0.94
CA GLN A 111 4.15 -3.91 1.43
C GLN A 111 4.19 -2.38 1.55
N ASN A 112 5.38 -1.75 1.60
CA ASN A 112 5.47 -0.28 1.54
C ASN A 112 5.43 0.27 0.11
N GLU A 113 5.68 -0.58 -0.89
CA GLU A 113 5.74 -0.21 -2.32
C GLU A 113 4.48 -0.65 -3.09
N MET A 114 3.57 -1.38 -2.44
CA MET A 114 2.29 -1.83 -2.98
C MET A 114 1.12 -1.49 -2.06
N HIS A 115 -0.08 -1.38 -2.63
CA HIS A 115 -1.32 -1.14 -1.87
C HIS A 115 -2.24 -2.37 -1.80
N GLY A 116 -2.01 -3.36 -2.66
CA GLY A 116 -2.69 -4.65 -2.64
C GLY A 116 -1.79 -5.79 -2.16
N GLY A 117 -2.22 -7.02 -2.40
CA GLY A 117 -1.52 -8.26 -2.03
C GLY A 117 -1.30 -9.18 -3.21
#